data_AF-V6DGV7-F1
#
_entry.id   AF-V6DGV7-F1
#
_cell.length_a   1.000
_cell.length_b   1.000
_cell.length_c   1.000
_cell.angle_alpha   90.00
_cell.angle_beta   90.00
_cell.angle_gamma   90.00
#
_symmetry.space_group_name_H-M   'P 1'
#
loop_
_entity.id
_entity.type
_entity.pdbx_description
1 polymer ?
#
loop_
_entity_poly.entity_id
_entity_poly.type
_entity_poly.pdbx_seq_one_letter_code
_entity_poly.pdbx_strand_id
1 'polypeptide(L)'
;MEKLKYKYEKFAKSLFALEKAISVFECQNIPEHLKDYLITSIIKHYEMCYESAWKFLKLYLEKEYEIKLDSPKKVVRECYKLQIIDENTTNELFKIGDSRNATVHDYDQENAYIISQSIRNYYDTLYRLNELILKKLTNFRLVTKS
;
A
#
# COMPACT_ATOMS: atom_id res chain seq x y z
N MET A 1 10.11 18.80 6.44
CA MET A 1 9.09 18.01 7.15
C MET A 1 7.72 18.04 6.48
N GLU A 2 7.26 19.18 5.94
CA GLU A 2 5.92 19.33 5.31
C GLU A 2 5.66 18.37 4.14
N LYS A 3 6.62 18.19 3.23
CA LYS A 3 6.49 17.27 2.08
C LYS A 3 6.35 15.79 2.48
N LEU A 4 6.99 15.38 3.58
CA LEU A 4 6.91 14.00 4.09
C LEU A 4 5.54 13.75 4.72
N LYS A 5 5.06 14.70 5.54
CA LYS A 5 3.71 14.69 6.11
C LYS A 5 2.65 14.61 5.01
N TYR A 6 2.75 15.44 3.98
CA TYR A 6 1.84 15.43 2.83
C TYR A 6 1.80 14.07 2.10
N LYS A 7 2.96 13.43 1.89
CA LYS A 7 3.00 12.09 1.28
C LYS A 7 2.38 11.02 2.17
N TYR A 8 2.62 11.11 3.49
CA TYR A 8 1.98 10.22 4.45
C TYR A 8 0.45 10.39 4.44
N GLU A 9 -0.05 11.63 4.45
CA GLU A 9 -1.49 11.89 4.37
C GLU A 9 -2.11 11.36 3.08
N LYS A 10 -1.39 11.43 1.95
CA LYS A 10 -1.83 10.77 0.70
C LYS A 10 -1.94 9.26 0.86
N PHE A 11 -0.94 8.64 1.47
CA PHE A 11 -0.97 7.20 1.75
C PHE A 11 -2.15 6.83 2.64
N ALA A 12 -2.30 7.48 3.80
CA ALA A 12 -3.41 7.24 4.72
C ALA A 12 -4.79 7.43 4.06
N LYS A 13 -4.97 8.50 3.25
CA LYS A 13 -6.20 8.73 2.49
C LYS A 13 -6.49 7.62 1.47
N SER A 14 -5.47 7.16 0.76
CA SER A 14 -5.63 6.07 -0.21
C SER A 14 -5.93 4.72 0.44
N LEU A 15 -5.35 4.46 1.62
CA LEU A 15 -5.62 3.25 2.41
C LEU A 15 -7.08 3.24 2.88
N PHE A 16 -7.57 4.37 3.40
CA PHE A 16 -8.97 4.53 3.79
C PHE A 16 -9.94 4.42 2.60
N ALA A 17 -9.55 4.90 1.43
CA ALA A 17 -10.36 4.75 0.22
C ALA A 17 -10.44 3.28 -0.23
N LEU A 18 -9.33 2.54 -0.14
CA LEU A 18 -9.29 1.10 -0.41
C LEU A 18 -10.17 0.33 0.58
N GLU A 19 -10.09 0.63 1.87
CA GLU A 19 -10.96 0.05 2.90
C GLU A 19 -12.44 0.22 2.55
N LYS A 20 -12.85 1.45 2.22
CA LYS A 20 -14.23 1.74 1.81
C LYS A 20 -14.66 0.94 0.58
N ALA A 21 -13.81 0.85 -0.44
CA ALA A 21 -14.11 0.10 -1.65
C ALA A 21 -14.31 -1.39 -1.35
N ILE A 22 -13.47 -1.97 -0.49
CA ILE A 22 -13.61 -3.35 -0.03
C ILE A 22 -14.90 -3.54 0.77
N SER A 23 -15.21 -2.65 1.72
CA SER A 23 -16.45 -2.75 2.50
C SER A 23 -17.70 -2.70 1.61
N VAL A 24 -17.72 -1.86 0.58
CA VAL A 24 -18.82 -1.81 -0.38
C VAL A 24 -18.93 -3.11 -1.18
N PHE A 25 -17.80 -3.72 -1.54
CA PHE A 25 -17.76 -5.00 -2.25
C PHE A 25 -18.20 -6.20 -1.38
N GLU A 26 -17.90 -6.15 -0.08
CA GLU A 26 -18.32 -7.16 0.89
C GLU A 26 -19.81 -7.04 1.27
N CYS A 27 -20.48 -5.92 0.97
CA CYS A 27 -21.91 -5.77 1.19
C CYS A 27 -22.72 -6.82 0.40
N GLN A 28 -23.61 -7.53 1.09
CA GLN A 28 -24.53 -8.45 0.45
C GLN A 28 -25.58 -7.65 -0.34
N ASN A 29 -25.86 -8.04 -1.59
CA ASN A 29 -26.80 -7.41 -2.56
C ASN A 29 -26.22 -6.44 -3.59
N ILE A 30 -25.01 -6.67 -4.08
CA ILE A 30 -24.50 -5.95 -5.26
C ILE A 30 -25.14 -6.52 -6.53
N PRO A 31 -25.82 -5.69 -7.35
CA PRO A 31 -26.32 -6.12 -8.65
C PRO A 31 -25.19 -6.68 -9.53
N GLU A 32 -25.44 -7.80 -10.23
CA GLU A 32 -24.41 -8.48 -11.04
C GLU A 32 -23.71 -7.53 -12.03
N HIS A 33 -24.47 -6.68 -12.71
CA HIS A 33 -23.96 -5.71 -13.67
C HIS A 33 -23.06 -4.61 -13.07
N LEU A 34 -23.03 -4.45 -11.74
CA LEU A 34 -22.15 -3.51 -11.03
C LEU A 34 -20.88 -4.17 -10.49
N LYS A 35 -20.81 -5.51 -10.43
CA LYS A 35 -19.64 -6.21 -9.86
C LYS A 35 -18.35 -5.88 -10.61
N ASP A 36 -18.37 -5.87 -11.94
CA ASP A 36 -17.19 -5.57 -12.76
C ASP A 36 -16.67 -4.14 -12.53
N TYR A 37 -17.59 -3.16 -12.39
CA TYR A 37 -17.24 -1.78 -12.09
C TYR A 37 -16.62 -1.64 -10.69
N LEU A 38 -17.15 -2.37 -9.71
CA LEU A 38 -16.61 -2.37 -8.36
C LEU A 38 -15.25 -3.05 -8.29
N ILE A 39 -15.06 -4.19 -8.96
CA ILE A 39 -13.75 -4.85 -9.02
C ILE A 39 -12.71 -3.92 -9.66
N THR A 40 -13.06 -3.27 -10.78
CA THR A 40 -12.20 -2.28 -11.43
C THR A 40 -11.85 -1.12 -10.50
N SER A 41 -12.85 -0.60 -9.76
CA SER A 41 -12.66 0.46 -8.77
C SER A 41 -11.70 0.03 -7.64
N ILE A 42 -11.91 -1.17 -7.10
CA ILE A 42 -11.08 -1.76 -6.04
C ILE A 42 -9.63 -1.92 -6.50
N ILE A 43 -9.41 -2.48 -7.69
CA ILE A 43 -8.08 -2.61 -8.29
C ILE A 43 -7.44 -1.22 -8.39
N LYS A 44 -8.19 -0.21 -8.81
CA LYS A 44 -7.64 1.15 -8.91
C LYS A 44 -7.25 1.73 -7.56
N HIS A 45 -8.09 1.57 -6.54
CA HIS A 45 -7.79 2.01 -5.18
C HIS A 45 -6.56 1.30 -4.62
N TYR A 46 -6.43 0.01 -4.91
CA TYR A 46 -5.28 -0.80 -4.55
C TYR A 46 -3.98 -0.28 -5.19
N GLU A 47 -3.98 -0.04 -6.50
CA GLU A 47 -2.82 0.51 -7.22
C GLU A 47 -2.39 1.85 -6.64
N MET A 48 -3.36 2.74 -6.40
CA MET A 48 -3.11 4.06 -5.82
C MET A 48 -2.56 3.97 -4.39
N CYS A 49 -3.08 3.02 -3.59
CA CYS A 49 -2.62 2.82 -2.23
C CYS A 49 -1.18 2.34 -2.19
N TYR A 50 -0.84 1.28 -2.93
CA TYR A 50 0.53 0.80 -3.04
C TYR A 50 1.48 1.89 -3.58
N GLU A 51 1.07 2.59 -4.63
CA GLU A 51 1.87 3.64 -5.27
C GLU A 51 2.23 4.77 -4.30
N SER A 52 1.25 5.21 -3.50
CA SER A 52 1.47 6.24 -2.49
C SER A 52 2.32 5.74 -1.32
N ALA A 53 2.14 4.48 -0.90
CA ALA A 53 2.91 3.85 0.17
C ALA A 53 4.42 3.81 -0.13
N TRP A 54 4.81 3.23 -1.27
CA TRP A 54 6.24 3.14 -1.60
C TRP A 54 6.86 4.52 -1.90
N LYS A 55 6.08 5.46 -2.44
CA LYS A 55 6.52 6.85 -2.64
C LYS A 55 6.72 7.60 -1.33
N PHE A 56 5.93 7.29 -0.30
CA PHE A 56 6.15 7.79 1.05
C PHE A 56 7.44 7.19 1.62
N LEU A 57 7.57 5.86 1.61
CA LEU A 57 8.77 5.16 2.12
C LEU A 57 10.05 5.64 1.44
N LYS A 58 10.02 5.84 0.11
CA LYS A 58 11.13 6.44 -0.64
C LYS A 58 11.57 7.78 -0.07
N LEU A 59 10.63 8.69 0.17
CA LEU A 59 10.95 10.01 0.71
C LEU A 59 11.39 9.93 2.17
N TYR A 60 10.85 8.98 2.94
CA TYR A 60 11.27 8.70 4.30
C TYR A 60 12.74 8.26 4.35
N LEU A 61 13.12 7.28 3.52
CA LEU A 61 14.52 6.84 3.38
C LEU A 61 15.46 7.96 2.96
N GLU A 62 15.03 8.81 2.01
CA GLU A 62 15.84 9.94 1.56
C GLU A 62 16.03 11.00 2.65
N LYS A 63 15.04 11.21 3.52
CA LYS A 63 15.08 12.25 4.55
C LYS A 63 15.76 11.82 5.84
N GLU A 64 15.55 10.58 6.26
CA GLU A 64 16.02 10.09 7.56
C GLU A 64 17.35 9.35 7.47
N TYR A 65 17.65 8.74 6.31
CA TYR A 65 18.84 7.90 6.12
C TYR A 65 19.72 8.38 4.97
N GLU A 66 19.34 9.46 4.28
CA GLU A 66 20.02 9.99 3.09
C GLU A 66 20.11 8.96 1.93
N ILE A 67 19.29 7.91 1.97
CA ILE A 67 19.28 6.84 0.98
C ILE A 67 18.30 7.18 -0.16
N LYS A 68 18.83 7.33 -1.38
CA LYS A 68 18.04 7.62 -2.59
C LYS A 68 17.84 6.36 -3.43
N LEU A 69 16.58 5.96 -3.59
CA LEU A 69 16.18 4.79 -4.37
C LEU A 69 15.14 5.17 -5.43
N ASP A 70 15.11 4.43 -6.53
CA ASP A 70 14.36 4.75 -7.75
C ASP A 70 13.19 3.79 -8.05
N SER A 71 13.09 2.67 -7.33
CA SER A 71 12.10 1.62 -7.59
C SER A 71 11.46 1.08 -6.31
N PRO A 72 10.19 0.64 -6.36
CA PRO A 72 9.48 0.08 -5.20
C PRO A 72 10.23 -1.09 -4.57
N LYS A 73 10.75 -2.01 -5.40
CA LYS A 73 11.49 -3.19 -4.91
C LYS A 73 12.74 -2.80 -4.11
N LYS A 74 13.52 -1.81 -4.58
CA LYS A 74 14.68 -1.32 -3.83
C LYS A 74 14.27 -0.69 -2.50
N VAL A 75 13.21 0.13 -2.52
CA VAL A 75 12.68 0.79 -1.31
C VAL A 75 12.25 -0.22 -0.26
N VAL A 76 11.44 -1.22 -0.63
CA VAL A 76 10.98 -2.27 0.29
C VAL A 76 12.15 -3.05 0.88
N ARG A 77 13.14 -3.44 0.06
CA ARG A 77 14.35 -4.14 0.54
C ARG A 77 15.11 -3.31 1.57
N GLU A 78 15.25 -2.01 1.34
CA GLU A 78 15.98 -1.14 2.25
C GLU A 78 15.22 -0.91 3.56
N CYS A 79 13.89 -0.77 3.49
CA CYS A 79 13.04 -0.70 4.67
C CYS A 79 13.17 -1.96 5.55
N TYR A 80 13.32 -3.14 4.94
CA TYR A 80 13.57 -4.39 5.67
C TYR A 80 14.94 -4.39 6.35
N LYS A 81 16.02 -4.03 5.62
CA LYS A 81 17.38 -3.95 6.21
C LYS A 81 17.46 -3.02 7.41
N LEU A 82 16.76 -1.89 7.35
CA LEU A 82 16.68 -0.90 8.42
C LEU A 82 15.66 -1.27 9.52
N GLN A 83 15.06 -2.47 9.44
CA GLN A 83 14.06 -2.96 10.39
C GLN A 83 12.90 -1.97 10.58
N ILE A 84 12.51 -1.28 9.50
CA ILE A 84 11.31 -0.44 9.43
C ILE A 84 10.07 -1.32 9.23
N ILE A 85 10.24 -2.40 8.48
CA ILE A 85 9.23 -3.43 8.22
C ILE A 85 9.79 -4.83 8.51
N ASP A 86 8.92 -5.77 8.83
CA ASP A 86 9.27 -7.18 9.05
C ASP A 86 9.30 -8.00 7.74
N GLU A 87 9.76 -9.24 7.84
CA GLU A 87 9.91 -10.15 6.69
C GLU A 87 8.57 -10.51 6.04
N ASN A 88 7.52 -10.72 6.84
CA ASN A 88 6.20 -11.07 6.32
C ASN A 88 5.63 -9.90 5.49
N THR A 89 5.65 -8.69 6.07
CA THR A 89 5.25 -7.45 5.38
C THR A 89 6.08 -7.24 4.11
N THR A 90 7.38 -7.53 4.16
CA THR A 90 8.29 -7.42 3.00
C THR A 90 7.86 -8.34 1.85
N ASN A 91 7.64 -9.62 2.14
CA ASN A 91 7.25 -10.62 1.15
C ASN A 91 5.88 -10.31 0.54
N GLU A 92 4.93 -9.88 1.37
CA GLU A 92 3.59 -9.46 0.90
C GLU A 92 3.67 -8.21 0.01
N LEU A 93 4.48 -7.21 0.35
CA LEU A 93 4.66 -6.00 -0.47
C LEU A 93 5.32 -6.29 -1.83
N PHE A 94 6.17 -7.32 -1.93
CA PHE A 94 6.67 -7.78 -3.24
C PHE A 94 5.57 -8.44 -4.06
N LYS A 95 4.76 -9.32 -3.48
CA LYS A 95 3.63 -9.96 -4.16
C LYS A 95 2.62 -8.93 -4.68
N ILE A 96 2.32 -7.91 -3.88
CA ILE A 96 1.50 -6.76 -4.26
C ILE A 96 2.13 -6.03 -5.47
N GLY A 97 3.42 -5.69 -5.37
CA GLY A 97 4.13 -5.02 -6.47
C GLY A 97 4.14 -5.79 -7.78
N ASP A 98 4.26 -7.12 -7.71
CA ASP A 98 4.24 -8.00 -8.88
C ASP A 98 2.82 -8.16 -9.45
N SER A 99 1.81 -8.30 -8.59
CA SER A 99 0.40 -8.40 -9.00
C SER A 99 -0.10 -7.14 -9.72
N ARG A 100 0.43 -5.96 -9.35
CA ARG A 100 0.15 -4.70 -10.05
C ARG A 100 0.67 -4.67 -11.49
N ASN A 101 1.75 -5.40 -11.78
CA ASN A 101 2.25 -5.44 -13.16
C ASN A 101 1.38 -6.37 -14.03
N ALA A 102 0.67 -7.33 -13.43
CA ALA A 102 -0.29 -8.19 -14.12
C ALA A 102 -1.61 -7.46 -14.44
N THR A 103 -2.08 -6.54 -13.57
CA THR A 103 -3.33 -5.77 -13.81
C THR A 103 -3.28 -4.80 -14.98
N VAL A 104 -2.08 -4.36 -15.38
CA VAL A 104 -1.88 -3.32 -16.40
C VAL A 104 -1.85 -3.91 -17.81
N HIS A 105 -1.50 -5.19 -17.97
CA HIS A 105 -1.25 -5.80 -19.28
C HIS A 105 -2.38 -6.71 -19.77
N ASP A 106 -3.08 -7.41 -18.87
CA ASP A 106 -4.17 -8.32 -19.23
C ASP A 106 -5.46 -7.91 -18.51
N TYR A 107 -6.31 -7.16 -19.21
CA TYR A 107 -7.68 -6.87 -18.80
C TYR A 107 -8.58 -8.11 -18.97
N ASP A 108 -8.11 -9.25 -18.47
CA ASP A 108 -8.86 -10.50 -18.46
C ASP A 108 -9.75 -10.53 -17.22
N GLN A 109 -11.04 -10.81 -17.40
CA GLN A 109 -12.02 -10.86 -16.30
C GLN A 109 -11.59 -11.89 -15.23
N GLU A 110 -10.83 -12.92 -15.62
CA GLU A 110 -10.28 -13.92 -14.71
C GLU A 110 -9.22 -13.33 -13.74
N ASN A 111 -8.36 -12.42 -14.21
CA ASN A 111 -7.39 -11.71 -13.37
C ASN A 111 -8.06 -10.80 -12.35
N ALA A 112 -9.12 -10.10 -12.78
CA ALA A 112 -9.90 -9.22 -11.93
C ALA A 112 -10.54 -9.99 -10.75
N TYR A 113 -11.08 -11.18 -11.01
CA TYR A 113 -11.64 -12.04 -9.98
C TYR A 113 -10.57 -12.56 -9.00
N ILE A 114 -9.44 -13.07 -9.49
CA ILE A 114 -8.34 -13.57 -8.64
C ILE A 114 -7.82 -12.46 -7.71
N ILE A 115 -7.71 -11.23 -8.21
CA ILE A 115 -7.29 -10.08 -7.42
C ILE A 115 -8.34 -9.69 -6.40
N SER A 116 -9.63 -9.77 -6.75
CA SER A 116 -10.72 -9.53 -5.78
C SER A 116 -10.65 -10.50 -4.59
N GLN A 117 -10.25 -11.76 -4.82
CA GLN A 117 -10.05 -12.75 -3.73
C GLN A 117 -8.86 -12.42 -2.83
N SER A 118 -7.85 -11.73 -3.37
CA SER A 118 -6.62 -11.38 -2.65
C SER A 118 -6.65 -9.98 -2.04
N ILE A 119 -7.66 -9.17 -2.38
CA ILE A 119 -7.69 -7.75 -2.03
C ILE A 119 -7.68 -7.51 -0.52
N ARG A 120 -8.34 -8.41 0.23
CA ARG A 120 -8.38 -8.32 1.69
C ARG A 120 -6.98 -8.49 2.28
N ASN A 121 -6.25 -9.49 1.81
CA ASN A 121 -4.87 -9.72 2.22
C ASN A 121 -3.99 -8.50 1.88
N TYR A 122 -4.19 -7.90 0.69
CA TYR A 122 -3.43 -6.71 0.29
C TYR A 122 -3.72 -5.49 1.17
N TYR A 123 -5.00 -5.28 1.51
CA TYR A 123 -5.39 -4.25 2.47
C TYR A 123 -4.74 -4.50 3.83
N ASP A 124 -4.81 -5.72 4.35
CA ASP A 124 -4.24 -6.07 5.66
C ASP A 124 -2.71 -5.85 5.69
N THR A 125 -2.00 -6.16 4.61
CA THR A 125 -0.57 -5.84 4.45
C THR A 125 -0.31 -4.33 4.48
N LEU A 126 -1.06 -3.54 3.72
CA LEU A 126 -0.90 -2.08 3.65
C LEU A 126 -1.29 -1.39 4.96
N TYR A 127 -2.28 -1.95 5.67
CA TYR A 127 -2.66 -1.51 7.00
C TYR A 127 -1.55 -1.83 8.02
N ARG A 128 -1.00 -3.04 8.00
CA ARG A 128 0.15 -3.41 8.84
C ARG A 128 1.37 -2.52 8.58
N LEU A 129 1.65 -2.21 7.31
CA LEU A 129 2.69 -1.25 6.94
C LEU A 129 2.44 0.12 7.59
N ASN A 130 1.20 0.62 7.55
CA ASN A 130 0.84 1.89 8.19
C ASN A 130 1.11 1.86 9.71
N GLU A 131 0.75 0.78 10.39
CA GLU A 131 1.00 0.60 11.82
C GLU A 131 2.50 0.61 12.15
N LEU A 132 3.32 -0.07 11.36
CA LEU A 132 4.77 -0.11 11.53
C LEU A 132 5.40 1.28 11.32
N ILE A 133 4.95 2.01 10.30
CA ILE A 133 5.36 3.40 10.03
C ILE A 133 5.00 4.29 11.22
N LEU A 134 3.76 4.22 11.72
CA LEU A 134 3.29 5.04 12.84
C LEU A 134 4.07 4.77 14.13
N LYS A 135 4.38 3.50 14.42
CA LYS A 135 5.23 3.13 15.56
C LYS A 135 6.63 3.76 15.45
N LYS A 136 7.26 3.68 14.27
CA LYS A 136 8.59 4.30 14.04
C LYS A 136 8.56 5.83 14.12
N LEU A 137 7.55 6.48 13.53
CA LEU A 137 7.39 7.94 13.59
C LEU A 137 7.09 8.45 15.01
N THR A 138 6.36 7.68 15.81
CA THR A 138 6.06 8.05 17.21
C THR A 138 7.31 7.93 18.07
N ASN A 139 8.07 6.85 17.93
CA ASN A 139 9.36 6.68 18.59
C ASN A 139 10.34 7.80 18.21
N PHE A 140 10.34 8.22 16.94
CA PHE A 140 11.13 9.35 16.47
C PHE A 140 10.81 10.66 17.22
N ARG A 141 9.52 11.02 17.37
CA ARG A 141 9.11 12.24 18.09
C ARG A 141 9.50 12.23 19.57
N LEU A 142 9.63 11.06 20.17
CA LEU A 142 10.05 10.90 21.56
C LEU A 142 11.58 11.07 21.70
N VAL A 143 12.37 10.55 20.75
CA VAL A 143 13.84 10.67 20.77
C VAL A 143 14.31 12.09 20.45
N THR A 144 13.63 12.83 19.56
CA THR A 144 14.04 14.20 19.20
C THR A 144 13.56 15.30 20.18
N LYS A 145 12.85 14.93 21.24
CA LYS A 145 12.43 15.86 22.32
C LYS A 145 13.34 15.80 23.55
N SER A 146 14.46 15.08 23.48
CA SER A 146 15.46 14.95 24.54
C SER A 146 16.69 15.80 24.24
#